data_AF-A0AAD5J0I3-F1
#
_entry.id   AF-A0AAD5J0I3-F1
#
_cell.length_a   1.000
_cell.length_b   1.000
_cell.length_c   1.000
_cell.angle_alpha   90.00
_cell.angle_beta   90.00
_cell.angle_gamma   90.00
#
_symmetry.space_group_name_H-M   'P 1'
#
loop_
_entity.id
_entity.type
_entity.pdbx_description
1 polymer ?
#
loop_
_entity_poly.entity_id
_entity_poly.type
_entity_poly.pdbx_seq_one_letter_code
_entity_poly.pdbx_strand_id
1 'polypeptide(L)'
;MYGKPINQSVTQLKFQRRKRSVAEECAGRKKLGGLRVLNSYWLNEDSTYKYFEVILVDTAHNAIRNDPKINWLYYHVHKHMELCGLTYAGKKYIGLHGNGHSHHKARPSGMATWKRNNTLSLRHYR
;
A
#
# COMPACT_ATOMS: atom_id res chain seq x y z
N MET A 1 -8.56 10.65 -27.71
CA MET A 1 -7.87 9.39 -27.34
C MET A 1 -7.71 8.57 -28.61
N TYR A 2 -6.47 8.25 -29.00
CA TYR A 2 -6.19 7.45 -30.20
C TYR A 2 -5.92 6.00 -29.79
N GLY A 3 -6.50 5.03 -30.51
CA GLY A 3 -6.34 3.60 -30.22
C GLY A 3 -7.67 2.84 -30.18
N LYS A 4 -7.62 1.59 -29.72
CA LYS A 4 -8.78 0.68 -29.69
C LYS A 4 -9.93 1.28 -28.86
N PRO A 5 -11.21 1.10 -29.27
CA PRO A 5 -12.38 1.67 -28.59
C PRO A 5 -12.45 1.39 -27.08
N ILE A 6 -11.96 0.22 -26.63
CA ILE A 6 -11.95 -0.18 -25.22
C ILE A 6 -11.23 0.80 -24.27
N ASN A 7 -10.29 1.60 -24.77
CA ASN A 7 -9.46 2.51 -23.98
C ASN A 7 -9.93 3.97 -24.06
N GLN A 8 -11.05 4.25 -24.73
CA GLN A 8 -11.49 5.62 -25.00
C GLN A 8 -12.34 6.22 -23.87
N SER A 9 -12.74 5.44 -22.86
CA SER A 9 -13.57 5.92 -21.74
C SER A 9 -12.81 6.85 -20.79
N VAL A 10 -13.43 7.98 -20.40
CA VAL A 10 -12.80 8.97 -19.50
C VAL A 10 -13.51 9.09 -18.15
N THR A 11 -14.85 9.11 -18.13
CA THR A 11 -15.63 9.53 -16.95
C THR A 11 -15.79 8.46 -15.88
N GLN A 12 -15.84 7.18 -16.24
CA GLN A 12 -16.17 6.08 -15.31
C GLN A 12 -14.93 5.33 -14.78
N LEU A 13 -13.73 5.91 -14.90
CA LEU A 13 -12.51 5.32 -14.39
C LEU A 13 -12.49 5.35 -12.85
N LYS A 14 -12.35 4.18 -12.23
CA LYS A 14 -12.27 4.04 -10.78
C LYS A 14 -10.83 3.82 -10.36
N PHE A 15 -10.38 4.55 -9.35
CA PHE A 15 -9.04 4.37 -8.82
C PHE A 15 -8.88 3.03 -8.11
N GLN A 16 -7.76 2.33 -8.34
CA GLN A 16 -7.52 1.01 -7.77
C GLN A 16 -7.33 1.05 -6.24
N ARG A 17 -6.67 2.10 -5.72
CA ARG A 17 -6.43 2.24 -4.28
C ARG A 17 -7.63 2.89 -3.58
N ARG A 18 -7.83 2.56 -2.31
CA ARG A 18 -8.88 3.15 -1.48
C ARG A 18 -8.51 4.58 -1.06
N LYS A 19 -9.51 5.46 -0.88
CA LYS A 19 -9.34 6.85 -0.39
C LYS A 19 -8.49 6.95 0.89
N ARG A 20 -8.62 5.99 1.82
CA ARG A 20 -7.80 5.89 3.05
C ARG A 20 -6.30 5.76 2.77
N SER A 21 -5.89 4.95 1.79
CA SER A 21 -4.48 4.82 1.39
C SER A 21 -3.95 6.09 0.73
N VAL A 22 -4.80 6.80 -0.02
CA VAL A 22 -4.44 8.12 -0.60
C VAL A 22 -4.24 9.17 0.50
N ALA A 23 -5.05 9.13 1.56
CA ALA A 23 -4.87 10.01 2.72
C ALA A 23 -3.55 9.74 3.45
N GLU A 24 -3.22 8.46 3.68
CA GLU A 24 -1.93 8.04 4.26
C GLU A 24 -0.74 8.52 3.41
N GLU A 25 -0.78 8.33 2.09
CA GLU A 25 0.26 8.83 1.18
C GLU A 25 0.37 10.36 1.23
N CYS A 26 -0.75 11.07 1.26
CA CYS A 26 -0.74 12.53 1.33
C CYS A 26 -0.04 13.02 2.60
N ALA A 27 -0.37 12.41 3.76
CA ALA A 27 0.24 12.75 5.03
C ALA A 27 1.75 12.40 5.05
N GLY A 28 2.10 11.16 4.71
CA GLY A 28 3.48 10.65 4.79
C GLY A 28 4.43 11.22 3.75
N ARG A 29 3.96 11.53 2.54
CA ARG A 29 4.81 12.06 1.46
C ARG A 29 4.83 13.58 1.38
N LYS A 30 3.66 14.23 1.45
CA LYS A 30 3.54 15.66 1.11
C LYS A 30 3.63 16.59 2.31
N LYS A 31 3.21 16.12 3.49
CA LYS A 31 3.12 16.97 4.69
C LYS A 31 4.21 16.67 5.70
N LEU A 32 4.46 15.38 5.97
CA LEU A 32 5.26 14.94 7.11
C LEU A 32 6.27 13.86 6.71
N GLY A 33 7.10 14.15 5.69
CA GLY A 33 8.11 13.23 5.13
C GLY A 33 9.17 12.74 6.11
N GLY A 34 9.41 13.47 7.21
CA GLY A 34 10.33 13.06 8.27
C GLY A 34 9.77 11.94 9.16
N LEU A 35 8.45 11.81 9.25
CA LEU A 35 7.78 10.85 10.12
C LEU A 35 7.51 9.52 9.38
N ARG A 36 7.05 8.50 10.13
CA ARG A 36 6.61 7.22 9.57
C ARG A 36 5.13 7.02 9.80
N VAL A 37 4.40 6.67 8.75
CA VAL A 37 2.98 6.31 8.84
C VAL A 37 2.84 4.93 9.46
N LEU A 38 2.13 4.84 10.59
CA LEU A 38 1.86 3.57 11.25
C LEU A 38 0.52 2.99 10.78
N ASN A 39 -0.55 3.78 10.89
CA ASN A 39 -1.89 3.39 10.48
C ASN A 39 -2.77 4.64 10.30
N SER A 40 -4.04 4.45 9.99
CA SER A 40 -5.04 5.50 9.91
C SER A 40 -6.40 4.98 10.36
N TYR A 41 -7.39 5.84 10.57
CA TYR A 41 -8.78 5.43 10.78
C TYR A 41 -9.76 6.45 10.19
N TRP A 42 -11.00 6.00 10.00
CA TRP A 42 -12.08 6.86 9.50
C TRP A 42 -12.58 7.76 10.63
N LEU A 43 -12.79 9.04 10.32
CA LEU A 43 -13.28 10.03 11.27
C LEU A 43 -14.70 10.47 10.94
N ASN A 44 -14.88 11.04 9.74
CA ASN A 44 -16.18 11.52 9.26
C ASN A 44 -16.23 11.51 7.72
N GLU A 45 -17.42 11.71 7.15
CA GLU A 45 -17.64 11.82 5.72
C GLU A 45 -18.77 12.80 5.41
N ASP A 46 -18.54 13.65 4.42
CA ASP A 46 -19.52 14.54 3.81
C ASP A 46 -19.75 14.13 2.34
N SER A 47 -20.64 14.83 1.63
CA SER A 47 -20.91 14.57 0.21
C SER A 47 -19.67 14.67 -0.69
N THR A 48 -18.77 15.60 -0.37
CA THR A 48 -17.58 15.89 -1.18
C THR A 48 -16.32 15.21 -0.63
N TYR A 49 -16.17 15.12 0.69
CA TYR A 49 -14.92 14.74 1.35
C TYR A 49 -15.09 13.53 2.28
N LYS A 50 -14.00 12.76 2.43
CA LYS A 50 -13.87 11.75 3.49
C LYS A 50 -12.68 12.12 4.36
N TYR A 51 -12.89 12.16 5.66
CA TYR A 51 -11.90 12.54 6.64
C TYR A 51 -11.31 11.29 7.30
N PHE A 52 -9.99 11.26 7.40
CA PHE A 52 -9.23 10.20 8.04
C PHE A 52 -8.17 10.83 8.95
N GLU A 53 -7.98 10.24 10.12
CA GLU A 53 -6.85 10.56 10.98
C GLU A 53 -5.73 9.57 10.71
N VAL A 54 -4.51 10.09 10.53
CA VAL A 54 -3.31 9.29 10.21
C VAL A 54 -2.38 9.33 11.41
N ILE A 55 -2.03 8.15 11.91
CA ILE A 55 -1.11 7.97 13.03
C ILE A 55 0.31 7.96 12.47
N LEU A 56 1.12 8.93 12.90
CA LEU A 56 2.50 9.11 12.49
C LEU A 56 3.42 9.00 13.71
N VAL A 57 4.61 8.47 13.49
CA VAL A 57 5.62 8.26 14.53
C VAL A 57 6.93 8.93 14.11
N ASP A 58 7.54 9.64 15.05
CA ASP A 58 8.90 10.16 14.90
C ASP A 58 9.92 9.10 15.32
N THR A 59 10.65 8.56 14.34
CA THR A 59 11.71 7.57 14.59
C THR A 59 13.00 8.15 15.15
N ALA A 60 13.19 9.48 15.10
CA ALA A 60 14.37 10.13 15.66
C ALA A 60 14.28 10.26 17.19
N HIS A 61 13.07 10.19 17.75
CA HIS A 61 12.83 10.35 19.18
C HIS A 61 13.28 9.13 19.99
N ASN A 62 13.98 9.37 21.11
CA ASN A 62 14.57 8.31 21.93
C ASN A 62 13.54 7.35 22.53
N ALA A 63 12.32 7.82 22.85
CA ALA A 63 11.29 6.92 23.38
C ALA A 63 10.91 5.81 22.38
N ILE A 64 10.90 6.10 21.07
CA ILE A 64 10.61 5.12 20.03
C ILE A 64 11.80 4.19 19.79
N ARG A 65 13.02 4.72 19.85
CA ARG A 65 14.25 3.93 19.62
C ARG A 65 14.52 2.94 20.76
N ASN A 66 14.22 3.34 21.99
CA ASN A 66 14.49 2.54 23.18
C ASN A 66 13.36 1.53 23.50
N ASP A 67 12.12 1.76 23.01
CA ASP A 67 11.00 0.85 23.28
C ASP A 67 11.07 -0.41 22.38
N PRO A 68 11.29 -1.62 22.96
CA PRO A 68 11.37 -2.86 22.20
C PRO A 68 10.07 -3.25 21.46
N LYS A 69 8.92 -2.64 21.80
CA LYS A 69 7.63 -2.96 21.17
C LYS A 69 7.46 -2.31 19.80
N ILE A 70 7.98 -1.10 19.61
CA ILE A 70 7.77 -0.29 18.40
C ILE A 70 9.07 0.05 17.65
N ASN A 71 10.24 -0.22 18.24
CA ASN A 71 11.53 0.08 17.63
C ASN A 71 11.74 -0.55 16.24
N TRP A 72 10.97 -1.58 15.85
CA TRP A 72 11.00 -2.11 14.50
C TRP A 72 10.76 -1.02 13.44
N LEU A 73 9.97 0.01 13.74
CA LEU A 73 9.69 1.11 12.83
C LEU A 73 10.90 2.03 12.55
N TYR A 74 11.90 2.02 13.44
CA TYR A 74 13.13 2.81 13.30
C TYR A 74 14.00 2.35 12.12
N TYR A 75 14.02 1.05 11.81
CA TYR A 75 14.89 0.51 10.77
C TYR A 75 14.57 1.10 9.39
N HIS A 76 15.61 1.28 8.58
CA HIS A 76 15.52 1.95 7.28
C HIS A 76 14.59 1.24 6.27
N VAL A 77 14.34 -0.06 6.44
CA VAL A 77 13.44 -0.86 5.59
C VAL A 77 11.96 -0.46 5.73
N HIS A 78 11.58 0.22 6.81
CA HIS A 78 10.22 0.68 7.08
C HIS A 78 9.96 2.14 6.64
N LYS A 79 10.84 2.71 5.80
CA LYS A 79 10.60 4.00 5.17
C LYS A 79 9.44 3.92 4.17
N HIS A 80 8.57 4.93 4.20
CA HIS A 80 7.49 5.11 3.23
C HIS A 80 6.58 3.88 3.01
N MET A 81 6.24 3.17 4.09
CA MET A 81 5.34 2.01 4.03
C MET A 81 3.97 2.34 3.41
N GLU A 82 3.50 3.58 3.55
CA GLU A 82 2.30 4.12 2.92
C GLU A 82 2.36 4.14 1.39
N LEU A 83 3.55 4.35 0.82
CA LEU A 83 3.79 4.34 -0.62
C LEU A 83 3.94 2.91 -1.17
N CYS A 84 4.52 2.02 -0.37
CA CYS A 84 4.73 0.63 -0.73
C CYS A 84 3.48 -0.25 -0.50
N GLY A 85 2.39 0.30 0.03
CA GLY A 85 1.16 -0.45 0.30
C GLY A 85 1.29 -1.43 1.49
N LEU A 86 2.20 -1.15 2.43
CA LEU A 86 2.46 -2.00 3.59
C LEU A 86 1.64 -1.59 4.83
N THR A 87 0.92 -0.47 4.79
CA THR A 87 -0.10 -0.10 5.77
C THR A 87 -1.31 -1.02 5.69
N TYR A 88 -2.21 -0.97 6.69
CA TYR A 88 -3.45 -1.74 6.67
C TYR A 88 -4.32 -1.42 5.44
N ALA A 89 -4.47 -0.13 5.09
CA ALA A 89 -5.21 0.27 3.89
C ALA A 89 -4.51 -0.19 2.60
N GLY A 90 -3.17 -0.17 2.58
CA GLY A 90 -2.33 -0.73 1.52
C GLY A 90 -2.58 -2.22 1.29
N LYS A 91 -2.38 -3.04 2.32
CA LYS A 91 -2.55 -4.50 2.28
C LYS A 91 -3.96 -4.91 1.85
N LYS A 92 -4.98 -4.13 2.23
CA LYS A 92 -6.36 -4.37 1.81
C LYS A 92 -6.56 -4.21 0.30
N TYR A 93 -5.97 -3.20 -0.34
CA TYR A 93 -6.16 -3.03 -1.80
C TYR A 93 -5.40 -4.09 -2.60
N ILE A 94 -4.24 -4.54 -2.11
CA ILE A 94 -3.43 -5.58 -2.76
C ILE A 94 -4.09 -6.98 -2.64
N GLY A 95 -5.07 -7.12 -1.76
CA GLY A 95 -5.76 -8.40 -1.51
C GLY A 95 -5.01 -9.31 -0.53
N LEU A 96 -4.18 -8.74 0.34
CA LEU A 96 -3.40 -9.51 1.32
C LEU A 96 -4.16 -9.81 2.63
N HIS A 97 -5.36 -9.25 2.83
CA HIS A 97 -6.17 -9.54 4.01
C HIS A 97 -6.81 -10.92 3.98
N GLY A 98 -7.17 -11.42 2.80
CA GLY A 98 -7.71 -12.76 2.64
C GLY A 98 -6.62 -13.79 2.39
N ASN A 99 -6.87 -15.02 2.81
CA ASN A 99 -6.02 -16.19 2.56
C ASN A 99 -6.81 -17.27 1.81
N GLY A 100 -6.15 -18.36 1.43
CA GLY A 100 -6.78 -19.51 0.76
C GLY A 100 -6.81 -19.43 -0.76
N HIS A 101 -7.58 -20.33 -1.37
CA HIS A 101 -7.60 -20.54 -2.83
C HIS A 101 -7.87 -19.23 -3.59
N SER A 102 -8.89 -18.45 -3.20
CA SER A 102 -9.23 -17.20 -3.90
C SER A 102 -8.14 -16.11 -3.85
N HIS A 103 -7.16 -16.21 -2.94
CA HIS A 103 -6.09 -15.23 -2.76
C HIS A 103 -4.71 -15.73 -3.22
N HIS A 104 -4.64 -16.92 -3.83
CA HIS A 104 -3.37 -17.53 -4.24
C HIS A 104 -2.61 -16.66 -5.26
N LYS A 105 -3.32 -15.90 -6.10
CA LYS A 105 -2.72 -15.01 -7.11
C LYS A 105 -2.13 -13.73 -6.52
N ALA A 106 -2.56 -13.33 -5.33
CA ALA A 106 -2.10 -12.12 -4.66
C ALA A 106 -0.78 -12.33 -3.90
N ARG A 107 -0.37 -13.58 -3.65
CA ARG A 107 0.85 -13.93 -2.89
C ARG A 107 1.89 -14.58 -3.81
N PRO A 108 3.18 -14.16 -3.77
CA PRO A 108 3.76 -13.17 -2.85
C PRO A 108 3.44 -11.71 -3.22
N SER A 109 3.21 -11.43 -4.50
CA SER A 109 2.58 -10.21 -5.01
C SER A 109 1.97 -10.50 -6.38
N GLY A 110 0.98 -9.73 -6.84
CA GLY A 110 0.32 -9.99 -8.13
C GLY A 110 1.29 -10.04 -9.31
N MET A 111 2.24 -9.11 -9.36
CA MET A 111 3.26 -9.07 -10.41
C MET A 111 4.29 -10.20 -10.28
N ALA A 112 4.70 -10.54 -9.07
CA ALA A 112 5.65 -11.65 -8.85
C ALA A 112 5.04 -13.00 -9.25
N THR A 113 3.75 -13.22 -8.96
CA THR A 113 3.04 -14.43 -9.38
C THR A 113 2.86 -14.49 -10.89
N TRP A 114 2.48 -13.37 -11.52
CA TRP A 114 2.42 -13.31 -12.98
C TRP A 114 3.79 -13.61 -13.62
N LYS A 115 4.87 -13.00 -13.12
CA LYS A 115 6.22 -13.24 -13.61
C LYS A 115 6.58 -14.72 -13.50
N ARG A 116 6.37 -15.35 -12.34
CA ARG A 116 6.64 -16.79 -12.14
C ARG A 116 5.94 -17.67 -13.16
N ASN A 117 4.66 -17.41 -13.42
CA ASN A 117 3.85 -18.25 -14.31
C ASN A 117 4.21 -18.07 -15.78
N ASN A 118 4.75 -16.91 -16.17
CA ASN A 118 5.15 -16.62 -17.55
C ASN A 118 6.66 -16.80 -17.78
N THR A 119 7.44 -17.12 -16.74
CA THR A 119 8.87 -17.37 -16.89
C THR A 119 9.09 -18.78 -17.45
N LEU A 120 9.68 -18.86 -18.64
CA LEU A 120 10.08 -20.12 -19.25
C LEU A 120 11.23 -20.75 -18.44
N SER A 121 11.03 -21.98 -17.94
CA SER A 121 12.06 -22.74 -17.24
C SER A 121 12.70 -23.77 -18.18
N LEU A 122 13.90 -23.48 -18.68
CA LEU A 122 14.69 -24.42 -19.49
C LEU A 122 15.67 -25.17 -18.59
N ARG A 123 15.40 -26.44 -18.31
CA ARG A 123 16.32 -27.32 -17.55
C ARG A 123 17.42 -27.83 -18.47
N HIS A 124 18.63 -27.98 -17.93
CA HIS A 124 19.79 -28.46 -18.68
C HIS A 124 19.59 -29.90 -19.19
N TYR A 125 18.99 -30.75 -18.35
CA TYR A 125 18.50 -32.08 -18.73
C TYR A 125 16.97 -32.11 -18.63
N ARG A 126 16.33 -32.75 -19.60
CA ARG A 126 14.87 -32.93 -19.68
C ARG A 126 14.50 -34.36 -19.39
#